data_AF-A0AAP0QPL5-F1
#
_entry.id   AF-A0AAP0QPL5-F1
#
_cell.length_a   1.000
_cell.length_b   1.000
_cell.length_c   1.000
_cell.angle_alpha   90.00
_cell.angle_beta   90.00
_cell.angle_gamma   90.00
#
_symmetry.space_group_name_H-M   'P 1'
#
loop_
_entity.id
_entity.type
_entity.pdbx_description
1 polymer ?
#
loop_
_entity_poly.entity_id
_entity_poly.type
_entity_poly.pdbx_seq_one_letter_code
_entity_poly.pdbx_strand_id
1 'polypeptide(L)'
;MTRQFCACALLLVCIIFLVTLSTSISVEAGTCMASSKMSGKKPPPGQCNQENDSDCCKRGLLYSIYKCSPQAKVIIDESDSAMGCDSSHDYHPLCPNNVVDVSKAVRKALGVPEID
;
A
#
# COMPACT_ATOMS: atom_id res chain seq x y z
N MET A 1 -7.19 28.78 54.73
CA MET A 1 -6.48 29.01 53.44
C MET A 1 -5.84 27.74 52.86
N THR A 2 -6.06 26.52 53.37
CA THR A 2 -5.36 25.29 52.92
C THR A 2 -6.12 24.45 51.88
N ARG A 3 -7.45 24.62 51.76
CA ARG A 3 -8.30 23.86 50.81
C ARG A 3 -8.12 24.30 49.34
N GLN A 4 -7.84 25.58 49.11
CA GLN A 4 -7.68 26.14 47.75
C GLN A 4 -6.37 25.69 47.09
N PHE A 5 -5.28 25.63 47.87
CA PHE A 5 -4.01 25.06 47.41
C PHE A 5 -4.11 23.56 47.11
N CYS A 6 -4.93 22.83 47.87
CA CYS A 6 -5.16 21.40 47.65
C CYS A 6 -5.94 21.14 46.35
N ALA A 7 -6.98 21.93 46.05
CA ALA A 7 -7.75 21.82 44.81
C ALA A 7 -6.91 22.14 43.57
N CYS A 8 -6.08 23.20 43.63
CA CYS A 8 -5.16 23.53 42.52
C CYS A 8 -4.08 22.46 42.35
N ALA A 9 -3.50 21.94 43.45
CA ALA A 9 -2.52 20.87 43.38
C ALA A 9 -3.11 19.57 42.79
N LEU A 10 -4.32 19.20 43.20
CA LEU A 10 -5.03 18.05 42.64
C LEU A 10 -5.35 18.24 41.15
N LEU A 11 -5.81 19.43 40.75
CA LEU A 11 -6.04 19.75 39.34
C LEU A 11 -4.74 19.66 38.52
N LEU A 12 -3.63 20.17 39.04
CA LEU A 12 -2.33 20.09 38.35
C LEU A 12 -1.85 18.64 38.22
N VAL A 13 -2.01 17.82 39.27
CA VAL A 13 -1.69 16.39 39.22
C VAL A 13 -2.55 15.65 38.19
N CYS A 14 -3.86 15.95 38.13
CA CYS A 14 -4.76 15.38 37.12
C CYS A 14 -4.35 15.79 35.70
N ILE A 15 -3.98 17.05 35.47
CA ILE A 15 -3.54 17.53 34.15
C ILE A 15 -2.24 16.84 33.74
N ILE A 16 -1.26 16.73 34.64
CA ILE A 16 0.00 16.03 34.38
C ILE A 16 -0.27 14.57 34.04
N PHE A 17 -1.14 13.89 34.80
CA PHE A 17 -1.51 12.50 34.55
C PHE A 17 -2.17 12.31 33.18
N LEU A 18 -3.12 13.18 32.80
CA LEU A 18 -3.76 13.15 31.48
C LEU A 18 -2.77 13.41 30.34
N VAL A 19 -1.82 14.33 30.52
CA VAL A 19 -0.75 14.57 29.55
C VAL A 19 0.15 13.35 29.40
N THR A 20 0.56 12.72 30.51
CA THR A 20 1.40 11.50 30.46
C THR A 20 0.69 10.30 29.80
N LEU A 21 -0.63 10.18 29.98
CA LEU A 21 -1.46 9.19 29.29
C LEU A 21 -1.61 9.47 27.80
N SER A 22 -1.63 10.74 27.40
CA SER A 22 -1.73 11.12 25.99
C SER A 22 -0.44 10.88 25.21
N THR A 23 0.73 10.99 25.86
CA THR A 23 2.05 10.83 25.21
C THR A 23 2.48 9.38 24.98
N SER A 24 1.80 8.39 25.59
CA SER A 24 2.12 6.97 25.43
C SER A 24 1.56 6.34 24.15
N ILE A 25 0.74 7.06 23.38
CA ILE A 25 0.20 6.61 22.09
C ILE A 25 1.10 7.10 20.96
N SER A 26 2.31 6.54 20.87
CA SER A 26 3.08 6.65 19.62
C SER A 26 2.55 5.59 18.65
N VAL A 27 1.71 6.01 17.70
CA VAL A 27 1.39 5.15 16.55
C VAL A 27 2.60 5.18 15.63
N GLU A 28 3.40 4.12 15.64
CA GLU A 28 4.40 3.90 14.61
C GLU A 28 3.66 3.59 13.31
N ALA A 29 3.46 4.61 12.47
CA ALA A 29 2.93 4.41 11.13
C ALA A 29 3.98 3.62 10.35
N GLY A 30 3.77 2.31 10.25
CA GLY A 30 4.62 1.43 9.44
C GLY A 30 4.69 1.98 8.01
N THR A 31 5.87 2.40 7.59
CA THR A 31 6.11 2.84 6.22
C THR A 31 6.16 1.60 5.33
N CYS A 32 5.36 1.57 4.27
CA CYS A 32 5.41 0.48 3.31
C CYS A 32 6.73 0.53 2.52
N MET A 33 7.58 -0.50 2.67
CA MET A 33 8.82 -0.65 1.92
C MET A 33 8.73 -1.81 0.93
N ALA A 34 9.48 -1.70 -0.18
CA ALA A 34 9.61 -2.81 -1.14
C ALA A 34 10.19 -4.03 -0.43
N SER A 35 9.55 -5.19 -0.61
CA SER A 35 9.90 -6.42 0.09
C SER A 35 11.04 -7.18 -0.60
N SER A 36 11.09 -7.17 -1.94
CA SER A 36 12.11 -7.86 -2.75
C SER A 36 12.18 -7.32 -4.17
N LYS A 37 13.20 -7.72 -4.95
CA LYS A 37 13.30 -7.43 -6.40
C LYS A 37 13.43 -8.73 -7.18
N MET A 38 12.66 -8.88 -8.24
CA MET A 38 12.75 -10.01 -9.16
C MET A 38 13.34 -9.59 -10.51
N SER A 39 14.08 -10.48 -11.16
CA SER A 39 14.59 -10.25 -12.51
C SER A 39 13.57 -10.70 -13.54
N GLY A 40 13.21 -9.80 -14.45
CA GLY A 40 12.30 -10.09 -15.54
C GLY A 40 12.84 -11.17 -16.47
N LYS A 41 11.97 -12.09 -16.88
CA LYS A 41 12.21 -13.04 -17.96
C LYS A 41 11.47 -12.56 -19.20
N LYS A 42 12.14 -12.61 -20.36
CA LYS A 42 11.48 -12.31 -21.64
C LYS A 42 10.45 -13.43 -21.93
N PRO A 43 9.19 -13.10 -22.25
CA PRO A 43 8.20 -14.09 -22.66
C PRO A 43 8.65 -14.88 -23.89
N PRO A 44 8.23 -16.14 -24.04
CA PRO A 44 8.24 -16.82 -25.33
C PRO A 44 7.47 -16.03 -26.39
N PRO A 45 7.81 -16.15 -27.69
CA PRO A 45 7.08 -15.47 -28.75
C PRO A 45 5.58 -15.78 -28.71
N GLY A 46 4.75 -14.73 -28.72
CA GLY A 46 3.29 -14.85 -28.73
C GLY A 46 2.62 -15.17 -27.40
N GLN A 47 3.37 -15.26 -26.29
CA GLN A 47 2.78 -15.56 -24.96
C GLN A 47 2.52 -14.32 -24.09
N CYS A 48 2.92 -13.13 -24.53
CA CYS A 48 2.56 -11.90 -23.85
C CYS A 48 1.49 -11.17 -24.67
N ASN A 49 0.36 -10.91 -24.04
CA ASN A 49 -0.66 -10.04 -24.62
C ASN A 49 -0.20 -8.58 -24.49
N GLN A 50 -0.32 -7.78 -25.54
CA GLN A 50 -0.01 -6.34 -25.53
C GLN A 50 -1.27 -5.49 -25.76
N GLU A 51 -2.45 -6.08 -25.69
CA GLU A 51 -3.72 -5.36 -25.70
C GLU A 51 -3.80 -4.38 -24.50
N ASN A 52 -4.62 -3.33 -24.63
CA ASN A 52 -4.85 -2.34 -23.57
C ASN A 52 -3.57 -1.64 -23.08
N ASP A 53 -2.59 -1.41 -23.97
CA ASP A 53 -1.30 -0.76 -23.66
C ASP A 53 -0.50 -1.49 -22.55
N SER A 54 -0.69 -2.81 -22.45
CA SER A 54 0.04 -3.63 -21.47
C SER A 54 1.50 -3.84 -21.87
N ASP A 55 2.40 -3.57 -20.92
CA ASP A 55 3.83 -3.80 -21.09
C ASP A 55 4.18 -5.28 -20.89
N CYS A 56 5.14 -5.79 -21.65
CA CYS A 56 5.69 -7.13 -21.42
C CYS A 56 6.96 -7.10 -20.57
N CYS A 57 7.20 -8.19 -19.83
CA CYS A 57 8.42 -8.36 -19.08
C CYS A 57 9.70 -8.39 -19.94
N LYS A 58 10.72 -7.65 -19.50
CA LYS A 58 11.99 -7.51 -20.21
C LYS A 58 13.11 -8.22 -19.47
N ARG A 59 13.94 -8.95 -20.22
CA ARG A 59 15.11 -9.66 -19.66
C ARG A 59 16.08 -8.65 -19.05
N GLY A 60 16.49 -8.89 -17.80
CA GLY A 60 17.47 -8.06 -17.10
C GLY A 60 16.91 -6.80 -16.45
N LEU A 61 15.59 -6.55 -16.55
CA LEU A 61 14.93 -5.49 -15.79
C LEU A 61 14.54 -6.01 -14.40
N LEU A 62 14.77 -5.20 -13.37
CA LEU A 62 14.39 -5.55 -11.99
C LEU A 62 13.01 -4.96 -11.67
N TYR A 63 12.10 -5.80 -11.22
CA TYR A 63 10.75 -5.41 -10.79
C TYR A 63 10.66 -5.51 -9.27
N SER A 64 10.12 -4.47 -8.63
CA SER A 64 9.95 -4.41 -7.18
C SER A 64 8.69 -5.15 -6.76
N ILE A 65 8.83 -6.05 -5.78
CA ILE A 65 7.73 -6.75 -5.13
C ILE A 65 7.34 -5.98 -3.87
N TYR A 66 6.05 -5.70 -3.72
CA TYR A 66 5.50 -5.03 -2.55
C TYR A 66 4.48 -5.95 -1.87
N LYS A 67 4.56 -6.06 -0.54
CA LYS A 67 3.58 -6.77 0.29
C LYS A 67 2.58 -5.83 0.97
N CYS A 68 2.65 -4.55 0.63
CA CYS A 68 1.90 -3.48 1.26
C CYS A 68 1.62 -2.37 0.25
N SER A 69 0.57 -1.60 0.51
CA SER A 69 0.25 -0.38 -0.22
C SER A 69 0.41 0.85 0.66
N PRO A 70 0.85 1.99 0.09
CA PRO A 70 1.06 3.23 0.85
C PRO A 70 -0.24 3.97 1.17
N GLN A 71 -1.31 3.73 0.42
CA GLN A 71 -2.62 4.33 0.67
C GLN A 71 -3.48 3.40 1.51
N ALA A 72 -3.65 3.81 2.77
CA ALA A 72 -4.24 3.04 3.85
C ALA A 72 -3.44 1.78 4.21
N LYS A 73 -3.38 1.50 5.52
CA LYS A 73 -2.88 0.29 6.14
C LYS A 73 -3.75 -0.92 5.75
N VAL A 74 -3.87 -1.18 4.45
CA VAL A 74 -4.56 -2.32 3.88
C VAL A 74 -3.48 -3.36 3.66
N ILE A 75 -3.54 -4.44 4.43
CA ILE A 75 -2.85 -5.67 4.06
C ILE A 75 -3.58 -6.14 2.82
N ILE A 76 -2.98 -5.87 1.67
CA ILE A 76 -3.45 -6.44 0.42
C ILE A 76 -3.20 -7.94 0.54
N ASP A 77 -4.17 -8.74 0.10
CA ASP A 77 -3.98 -10.18 -0.05
C ASP A 77 -2.61 -10.42 -0.71
N GLU A 78 -1.73 -11.09 0.03
CA GLU A 78 -0.29 -11.15 -0.28
C GLU A 78 -0.02 -11.95 -1.57
N SER A 79 -1.04 -12.49 -2.22
CA SER A 79 -0.91 -13.60 -3.15
C SER A 79 -0.54 -13.16 -4.57
N ASP A 80 -1.10 -12.04 -5.06
CA ASP A 80 -0.95 -11.68 -6.49
C ASP A 80 0.07 -10.55 -6.74
N SER A 81 0.45 -9.78 -5.71
CA SER A 81 1.45 -8.70 -5.85
C SER A 81 2.91 -9.19 -5.77
N ALA A 82 3.11 -10.49 -5.56
CA ALA A 82 4.42 -11.11 -5.38
C ALA A 82 4.92 -11.89 -6.62
N MET A 83 4.07 -12.09 -7.63
CA MET A 83 4.38 -12.93 -8.79
C MET A 83 3.95 -12.23 -10.09
N GLY A 84 4.85 -12.22 -11.06
CA GLY A 84 4.65 -11.62 -12.38
C GLY A 84 5.77 -12.09 -13.32
N CYS A 85 5.69 -11.76 -14.61
CA CYS A 85 6.60 -12.31 -15.62
C CYS A 85 6.58 -13.85 -15.74
N ASP A 86 5.42 -14.47 -15.50
CA ASP A 86 5.19 -15.91 -15.63
C ASP A 86 4.00 -16.19 -16.56
N SER A 87 3.75 -17.46 -16.85
CA SER A 87 2.67 -17.89 -17.73
C SER A 87 1.27 -17.69 -17.16
N SER A 88 1.12 -17.57 -15.83
CA SER A 88 -0.18 -17.36 -15.20
C SER A 88 -0.65 -15.91 -15.32
N HIS A 89 0.29 -14.99 -15.55
CA HIS A 89 0.06 -13.55 -15.68
C HIS A 89 0.40 -13.03 -17.08
N ASP A 90 0.34 -13.87 -18.12
CA ASP A 90 0.66 -13.50 -19.52
C ASP A 90 1.98 -12.75 -19.69
N TYR A 91 2.95 -13.04 -18.81
CA TYR A 91 4.24 -12.35 -18.72
C TYR A 91 4.14 -10.82 -18.59
N HIS A 92 3.04 -10.31 -18.05
CA HIS A 92 2.91 -8.93 -17.63
C HIS A 92 3.77 -8.67 -16.37
N PRO A 93 4.31 -7.45 -16.24
CA PRO A 93 5.04 -7.03 -15.05
C PRO A 93 4.11 -6.90 -13.85
N LEU A 94 4.71 -6.90 -12.66
CA LEU A 94 4.00 -6.67 -11.40
C LEU A 94 3.28 -5.32 -11.40
N CYS A 95 2.05 -5.31 -10.88
CA CYS A 95 1.31 -4.08 -10.65
C CYS A 95 2.02 -3.20 -9.61
N PRO A 96 2.05 -1.87 -9.81
CA PRO A 96 2.53 -0.95 -8.79
C PRO A 96 1.64 -1.00 -7.54
N ASN A 97 2.24 -0.83 -6.36
CA ASN A 97 1.53 -0.89 -5.09
C ASN A 97 0.58 0.28 -4.81
N ASN A 98 0.45 1.23 -5.73
CA ASN A 98 -0.44 2.38 -5.64
C ASN A 98 -1.60 2.34 -6.65
N VAL A 99 -1.81 1.21 -7.34
CA VAL A 99 -2.91 1.02 -8.28
C VAL A 99 -4.04 0.26 -7.60
N VAL A 100 -5.26 0.79 -7.72
CA VAL A 100 -6.48 0.13 -7.24
C VAL A 100 -7.25 -0.30 -8.48
N ASP A 101 -7.50 -1.60 -8.62
CA ASP A 101 -8.42 -2.08 -9.64
C ASP A 101 -9.85 -1.77 -9.20
N VAL A 102 -10.59 -1.09 -10.08
CA VAL A 102 -11.92 -0.59 -9.76
C VAL A 102 -12.90 -1.15 -10.77
N SER A 103 -14.01 -1.71 -10.27
CA SER A 103 -15.00 -2.35 -11.14
C SER A 103 -15.49 -1.40 -12.23
N LYS A 104 -15.86 -1.97 -13.39
CA LYS A 104 -16.41 -1.23 -14.55
C LYS A 104 -17.54 -0.26 -14.15
N ALA A 105 -18.37 -0.65 -13.19
CA ALA A 105 -19.42 0.20 -12.64
C ALA A 105 -18.88 1.47 -11.97
N VAL A 106 -17.80 1.36 -11.18
CA VAL A 106 -17.17 2.52 -10.53
C VAL A 106 -16.41 3.36 -11.54
N ARG A 107 -15.71 2.74 -12.50
CA ARG A 107 -15.06 3.46 -13.61
C ARG A 107 -16.06 4.34 -14.38
N LYS A 108 -17.24 3.78 -14.69
CA LYS A 108 -18.36 4.48 -15.33
C LYS A 108 -18.91 5.62 -14.45
N ALA A 109 -19.05 5.40 -13.15
CA ALA A 109 -19.50 6.43 -12.21
C ALA A 109 -18.51 7.60 -12.10
N LEU A 110 -17.21 7.33 -12.24
CA LEU A 110 -16.15 8.32 -12.23
C LEU A 110 -15.92 8.99 -13.60
N GLY A 111 -16.66 8.60 -14.65
CA GLY A 111 -16.53 9.18 -15.99
C GLY A 111 -15.19 8.89 -16.67
N VAL A 112 -14.48 7.84 -16.24
CA VAL A 112 -13.24 7.42 -16.90
C VAL A 112 -13.61 6.76 -18.23
N PRO A 113 -13.08 7.23 -19.38
CA PRO A 113 -13.35 6.59 -20.66
C PRO A 113 -12.83 5.14 -20.62
N GLU A 114 -13.65 4.19 -21.09
CA GLU A 114 -13.13 2.87 -21.41
C GLU A 114 -12.17 3.01 -22.59
N ILE A 115 -11.01 2.37 -22.45
CA ILE A 115 -10.05 2.20 -23.52
C ILE A 115 -10.31 0.75 -23.94
N ASP A 116 -10.86 0.58 -25.14
CA ASP A 116 -11.14 -0.71 -25.77
C ASP A 116 -9.94 -1.17 -26.61
#